data_AF-A0A1I0YPS6-F1
#
_entry.id   AF-A0A1I0YPS6-F1
#
_cell.length_a   1.000
_cell.length_b   1.000
_cell.length_c   1.000
_cell.angle_alpha   90.00
_cell.angle_beta   90.00
_cell.angle_gamma   90.00
#
_symmetry.space_group_name_H-M   'P 1'
#
loop_
_entity.id
_entity.type
_entity.pdbx_description
1 polymer ?
#
loop_
_entity_poly.entity_id
_entity_poly.type
_entity_poly.pdbx_seq_one_letter_code
_entity_poly.pdbx_strand_id
1 'polypeptide(L)'
;MRKIIYFTFILLFLSCKNDNSKLSEEILSKTFYDFDKVEYYKINLSISEIDKICSPPLPSKSIKDSIENSKKGEWNSFLKLYSPEKTDDVRFLKMFNEIKKTKILIESKYYDVLKSKILIEKKCDFDQDMIPSVAPLYTDVFIFSKNNKIIGIAKLNSMGNFSHVFVGTNMRTTCFGQNGEMNYLKKILNTKSFLK
;
A
#
# COMPACT_ATOMS: atom_id res chain seq x y z
N MET A 1 -69.79 -45.88 21.81
CA MET A 1 -69.16 -44.76 21.07
C MET A 1 -69.05 -43.57 22.02
N ARG A 2 -67.85 -43.32 22.54
CA ARG A 2 -67.53 -42.28 23.51
C ARG A 2 -66.07 -41.86 23.27
N LYS A 3 -65.86 -40.55 23.07
CA LYS A 3 -64.78 -39.72 23.67
C LYS A 3 -63.32 -40.05 23.23
N ILE A 4 -62.39 -39.14 22.96
CA ILE A 4 -62.29 -37.68 23.11
C ILE A 4 -60.87 -37.27 22.65
N ILE A 5 -60.78 -36.08 22.04
CA ILE A 5 -59.71 -35.06 22.18
C ILE A 5 -58.31 -35.32 21.59
N TYR A 6 -58.07 -34.56 20.52
CA TYR A 6 -56.88 -33.74 20.22
C TYR A 6 -55.66 -33.93 21.13
N PHE A 7 -54.56 -34.41 20.57
CA PHE A 7 -53.24 -33.90 20.96
C PHE A 7 -52.23 -34.16 19.85
N THR A 8 -51.29 -33.23 19.71
CA THR A 8 -50.09 -33.25 18.84
C THR A 8 -50.16 -32.55 17.47
N PHE A 9 -50.70 -31.33 17.49
CA PHE A 9 -50.18 -30.22 16.67
C PHE A 9 -48.88 -29.67 17.32
N ILE A 10 -47.83 -30.48 17.48
CA ILE A 10 -46.52 -30.05 18.02
C ILE A 10 -45.41 -30.89 17.36
N LEU A 11 -45.14 -30.64 16.07
CA LEU A 11 -43.91 -31.08 15.41
C LEU A 11 -43.37 -30.04 14.39
N LEU A 12 -43.60 -28.74 14.67
CA LEU A 12 -43.00 -27.63 13.89
C LEU A 12 -41.93 -26.85 14.67
N PHE A 13 -41.45 -27.35 15.81
CA PHE A 13 -40.38 -26.72 16.60
C PHE A 13 -39.20 -27.65 16.87
N LEU A 14 -38.81 -28.45 15.86
CA LEU A 14 -37.50 -29.12 15.87
C LEU A 14 -36.49 -28.28 15.08
N SER A 15 -35.92 -27.33 15.82
CA SER A 15 -34.47 -27.18 15.93
C SER A 15 -33.68 -26.82 14.66
N CYS A 16 -33.75 -25.55 14.24
CA CYS A 16 -32.52 -24.89 13.79
C CYS A 16 -31.67 -24.61 15.02
N LYS A 17 -30.84 -25.58 15.41
CA LYS A 17 -29.69 -25.28 16.28
C LYS A 17 -28.82 -24.26 15.56
N ASN A 18 -28.52 -23.18 16.27
CA ASN A 18 -27.44 -22.25 15.95
C ASN A 18 -26.16 -23.02 15.61
N ASP A 19 -25.81 -23.11 14.33
CA ASP A 19 -24.43 -23.29 13.89
C ASP A 19 -23.77 -21.89 13.72
N ASN A 20 -23.85 -21.09 14.79
CA ASN A 20 -23.06 -19.87 14.94
C ASN A 20 -21.70 -20.19 15.60
N SER A 21 -21.03 -21.26 15.17
CA SER A 21 -19.75 -21.67 15.77
C SER A 21 -18.70 -22.20 14.79
N LYS A 22 -18.88 -22.00 13.47
CA LYS A 22 -17.84 -22.27 12.46
C LYS A 22 -17.75 -21.23 11.34
N LEU A 23 -17.96 -19.96 11.66
CA LEU A 23 -17.76 -18.84 10.71
C LEU A 23 -16.78 -17.78 11.23
N SER A 24 -15.84 -18.18 12.09
CA SER A 24 -14.91 -17.25 12.75
C SER A 24 -13.43 -17.63 12.65
N GLU A 25 -13.04 -18.58 11.80
CA GLU A 25 -11.63 -19.06 11.80
C GLU A 25 -10.97 -19.28 10.42
N GLU A 26 -11.62 -18.95 9.29
CA GLU A 26 -10.99 -19.17 7.97
C GLU A 26 -11.25 -18.05 6.94
N ILE A 27 -11.22 -16.80 7.38
CA ILE A 27 -10.67 -15.73 6.52
C ILE A 27 -9.35 -15.36 7.18
N LEU A 28 -8.33 -16.19 6.98
CA LEU A 28 -6.97 -15.73 7.18
C LEU A 28 -6.78 -14.58 6.19
N SER A 29 -6.97 -13.33 6.65
CA SER A 29 -6.83 -12.17 5.78
C SER A 29 -5.43 -12.23 5.20
N LYS A 30 -5.31 -12.48 3.90
CA LYS A 30 -4.00 -12.67 3.29
C LYS A 30 -3.27 -11.33 3.31
N THR A 31 -2.29 -11.23 4.20
CA THR A 31 -1.43 -10.05 4.30
C THR A 31 -0.53 -9.96 3.06
N PHE A 32 -0.22 -8.75 2.61
CA PHE A 32 0.67 -8.55 1.47
C PHE A 32 2.08 -9.08 1.78
N TYR A 33 2.52 -8.88 3.03
CA TYR A 33 3.86 -9.23 3.48
C TYR A 33 3.82 -9.79 4.90
N ASP A 34 4.71 -10.73 5.18
CA ASP A 34 5.04 -11.14 6.54
C ASP A 34 6.42 -10.60 6.93
N PHE A 35 6.44 -9.46 7.62
CA PHE A 35 7.66 -8.71 7.98
C PHE A 35 7.91 -8.68 9.49
N ASP A 36 9.16 -8.40 9.86
CA ASP A 36 9.61 -8.05 11.22
C ASP A 36 10.21 -6.62 11.29
N LYS A 37 10.45 -5.98 10.14
CA LYS A 37 10.92 -4.60 10.06
C LYS A 37 10.20 -3.84 8.96
N VAL A 38 9.78 -2.61 9.27
CA VAL A 38 9.24 -1.67 8.28
C VAL A 38 9.97 -0.35 8.35
N GLU A 39 10.57 0.04 7.24
CA GLU A 39 11.20 1.33 7.08
C GLU A 39 10.36 2.18 6.12
N TYR A 40 9.97 3.36 6.56
CA TYR A 40 9.26 4.34 5.76
C TYR A 40 10.21 5.45 5.33
N TYR A 41 10.09 5.87 4.08
CA TYR A 41 10.87 6.93 3.50
C TYR A 41 9.95 7.97 2.86
N LYS A 42 10.11 9.23 3.27
CA LYS A 42 9.53 10.37 2.57
C LYS A 42 10.58 10.99 1.68
N ILE A 43 10.35 11.00 0.37
CA ILE A 43 11.17 11.73 -0.59
C ILE A 43 10.95 13.23 -0.35
N ASN A 44 12.03 13.93 0.01
CA ASN A 44 11.98 15.34 0.41
C ASN A 44 12.25 16.22 -0.81
N LEU A 45 11.23 16.44 -1.62
CA LEU A 45 11.29 17.39 -2.73
C LEU A 45 10.42 18.61 -2.41
N SER A 46 10.99 19.79 -2.55
CA SER A 46 10.24 21.04 -2.58
C SER A 46 9.37 21.11 -3.86
N ILE A 47 8.35 21.97 -3.84
CA ILE A 47 7.50 22.20 -5.02
C ILE A 47 8.35 22.61 -6.23
N SER A 48 9.36 23.47 -6.03
CA SER A 48 10.24 23.89 -7.12
C SER A 48 11.13 22.76 -7.66
N GLU A 49 11.53 21.80 -6.83
CA GLU A 49 12.23 20.59 -7.28
C GLU A 49 11.30 19.65 -8.06
N ILE A 50 10.05 19.48 -7.59
CA ILE A 50 9.03 18.71 -8.31
C ILE A 50 8.76 19.35 -9.68
N ASP A 51 8.56 20.66 -9.73
CA ASP A 51 8.32 21.39 -10.98
C ASP A 51 9.51 21.25 -11.93
N LYS A 52 10.75 21.39 -11.41
CA LYS A 52 11.96 21.17 -12.21
C LYS A 52 12.02 19.76 -12.78
N ILE A 53 11.70 18.73 -12.00
CA ILE A 53 11.73 17.34 -12.46
C ILE A 53 10.61 17.09 -13.48
N CYS A 54 9.42 17.64 -13.24
CA CYS A 54 8.21 17.33 -14.00
C CYS A 54 7.99 18.20 -15.24
N SER A 55 8.64 19.37 -15.33
CA SER A 55 8.53 20.26 -16.49
C SER A 55 9.12 19.59 -17.74
N PRO A 56 8.70 19.96 -18.96
CA PRO A 56 9.38 19.54 -20.17
C PRO A 56 10.88 19.92 -20.13
N PRO A 57 11.76 19.14 -20.77
CA PRO A 57 13.17 19.50 -20.89
C PRO A 57 13.32 20.77 -21.72
N LEU A 58 14.24 21.66 -21.32
CA LEU A 58 14.61 22.81 -22.13
C LEU A 58 15.55 22.35 -23.26
N PRO A 59 15.54 23.00 -24.43
CA PRO A 59 16.49 22.69 -25.49
C PRO A 59 17.91 22.82 -24.95
N SER A 60 18.71 21.76 -25.07
CA SER A 60 20.08 21.74 -24.58
C SER A 60 20.93 22.73 -25.37
N LYS A 61 21.50 23.73 -24.68
CA LYS A 61 22.42 24.70 -25.27
C LYS A 61 23.88 24.38 -24.94
N SER A 62 24.10 23.42 -24.05
CA SER A 62 25.41 22.94 -23.61
C SER A 62 25.37 21.47 -23.20
N ILE A 63 26.54 20.83 -23.11
CA ILE A 63 26.69 19.46 -22.55
C ILE A 63 26.14 19.38 -21.12
N LYS A 64 26.32 20.45 -20.34
CA LYS A 64 25.80 20.54 -18.97
C LYS A 64 24.27 20.43 -18.96
N ASP A 65 23.60 21.15 -19.86
CA ASP A 65 22.13 21.08 -19.99
C ASP A 65 21.67 19.69 -20.41
N SER A 66 22.42 19.01 -21.28
CA SER A 66 22.12 17.63 -21.70
C SER A 66 22.22 16.65 -20.53
N ILE A 67 23.27 16.75 -19.70
CA ILE A 67 23.44 15.90 -18.50
C ILE A 67 22.33 16.17 -17.49
N GLU A 68 22.00 17.44 -17.26
CA GLU A 68 20.93 17.83 -16.34
C GLU A 68 19.55 17.34 -16.83
N ASN A 69 19.26 17.51 -18.12
CA ASN A 69 18.04 16.99 -18.75
C ASN A 69 17.95 15.46 -18.64
N SER A 70 19.06 14.74 -18.82
CA SER A 70 19.11 13.28 -18.67
C SER A 70 18.77 12.86 -17.24
N LYS A 71 19.44 13.44 -16.23
CA LYS A 71 19.17 13.16 -14.81
C LYS A 71 17.74 13.50 -14.44
N LYS A 72 17.22 14.64 -14.93
CA LYS A 72 15.82 15.03 -14.77
C LYS A 72 14.87 13.99 -15.35
N GLY A 73 15.15 13.49 -16.55
CA GLY A 73 14.36 12.43 -17.20
C GLY A 73 14.35 11.13 -16.38
N GLU A 74 15.51 10.74 -15.85
CA GLU A 74 15.63 9.60 -14.94
C GLU A 74 14.78 9.80 -13.68
N TRP A 75 14.90 10.93 -12.99
CA TRP A 75 14.12 11.22 -11.78
C TRP A 75 12.61 11.27 -12.04
N ASN A 76 12.18 11.90 -13.14
CA ASN A 76 10.78 11.95 -13.53
C ASN A 76 10.26 10.53 -13.80
N SER A 77 11.05 9.69 -14.48
CA SER A 77 10.73 8.26 -14.67
C SER A 77 10.63 7.54 -13.32
N PHE A 78 11.61 7.70 -12.42
CA PHE A 78 11.63 7.04 -11.12
C PHE A 78 10.43 7.40 -10.24
N LEU A 79 10.07 8.68 -10.20
CA LEU A 79 9.01 9.18 -9.34
C LEU A 79 7.60 8.90 -9.88
N LYS A 80 7.44 8.71 -11.20
CA LYS A 80 6.12 8.57 -11.82
C LYS A 80 5.84 7.23 -12.50
N LEU A 81 6.81 6.69 -13.20
CA LEU A 81 6.62 5.58 -14.14
C LEU A 81 7.29 4.29 -13.68
N TYR A 82 8.38 4.41 -12.93
CA TYR A 82 9.18 3.26 -12.57
C TYR A 82 8.53 2.46 -11.46
N SER A 83 8.20 1.22 -11.75
CA SER A 83 7.82 0.21 -10.77
C SER A 83 8.91 -0.86 -10.77
N PRO A 84 9.61 -1.11 -9.64
CA PRO A 84 10.50 -2.26 -9.59
C PRO A 84 9.69 -3.54 -9.76
N GLU A 85 10.20 -4.50 -10.52
CA GLU A 85 9.54 -5.80 -10.68
C GLU A 85 9.84 -6.74 -9.51
N LYS A 86 10.97 -6.50 -8.83
CA LYS A 86 11.51 -7.34 -7.76
C LYS A 86 12.14 -6.50 -6.66
N THR A 87 12.28 -7.08 -5.47
CA THR A 87 12.77 -6.35 -4.28
C THR A 87 14.26 -6.03 -4.32
N ASP A 88 15.03 -6.72 -5.16
CA ASP A 88 16.47 -6.54 -5.39
C ASP A 88 16.77 -5.81 -6.73
N ASP A 89 15.79 -5.06 -7.25
CA ASP A 89 15.96 -4.28 -8.46
C ASP A 89 17.10 -3.25 -8.31
N VAL A 90 18.21 -3.50 -9.01
CA VAL A 90 19.45 -2.71 -8.91
C VAL A 90 19.22 -1.26 -9.34
N ARG A 91 18.41 -1.03 -10.37
CA ARG A 91 18.13 0.33 -10.86
C ARG A 91 17.30 1.09 -9.84
N PHE A 92 16.26 0.46 -9.29
CA PHE A 92 15.48 1.03 -8.19
C PHE A 92 16.38 1.39 -7.02
N LEU A 93 17.17 0.45 -6.53
CA LEU A 93 17.99 0.64 -5.33
C LEU A 93 19.04 1.74 -5.54
N LYS A 94 19.67 1.80 -6.72
CA LYS A 94 20.62 2.87 -7.06
C LYS A 94 19.94 4.25 -6.98
N MET A 95 18.84 4.44 -7.71
CA MET A 95 18.12 5.72 -7.75
C MET A 95 17.53 6.07 -6.38
N PHE A 96 16.96 5.08 -5.70
CA PHE A 96 16.43 5.25 -4.36
C PHE A 96 17.51 5.67 -3.36
N ASN A 97 18.76 5.21 -3.49
CA ASN A 97 19.84 5.62 -2.62
C ASN A 97 20.32 7.05 -2.88
N GLU A 98 20.37 7.47 -4.15
CA GLU A 98 20.79 8.81 -4.56
C GLU A 98 19.79 9.92 -4.20
N ILE A 99 18.49 9.61 -4.10
CA ILE A 99 17.47 10.64 -3.82
C ILE A 99 17.48 11.11 -2.37
N LYS A 100 17.30 12.42 -2.17
CA LYS A 100 17.11 13.04 -0.85
C LYS A 100 15.80 12.58 -0.23
N LYS A 101 15.88 11.98 0.96
CA LYS A 101 14.76 11.37 1.66
C LYS A 101 14.94 11.40 3.17
N THR A 102 13.84 11.43 3.91
CA THR A 102 13.79 11.20 5.35
C THR A 102 13.42 9.75 5.60
N LYS A 103 14.15 9.08 6.49
CA LYS A 103 13.86 7.71 6.93
C LYS A 103 13.19 7.72 8.29
N ILE A 104 12.18 6.88 8.46
CA ILE A 104 11.50 6.61 9.73
C ILE A 104 11.41 5.09 9.90
N LEU A 105 11.91 4.57 11.02
CA LEU A 105 11.64 3.19 11.40
C LEU A 105 10.25 3.13 12.05
N ILE A 106 9.36 2.28 11.53
CA ILE A 106 8.04 2.06 12.12
C ILE A 106 8.21 1.17 13.36
N GLU A 107 7.58 1.55 14.46
CA GLU A 107 7.64 0.77 15.70
C GLU A 107 6.80 -0.51 15.58
N SER A 108 7.28 -1.57 16.22
CA SER A 108 6.63 -2.88 16.21
C SER A 108 5.19 -2.87 16.72
N LYS A 109 4.84 -1.94 17.62
CA LYS A 109 3.45 -1.75 18.11
C LYS A 109 2.43 -1.46 17.00
N TYR A 110 2.87 -1.02 15.82
CA TYR A 110 2.01 -0.76 14.67
C TYR A 110 1.94 -1.93 13.68
N TYR A 111 2.71 -2.99 13.88
CA TYR A 111 2.81 -4.09 12.92
C TYR A 111 1.50 -4.87 12.80
N ASP A 112 0.79 -5.07 13.91
CA ASP A 112 -0.50 -5.76 13.87
C ASP A 112 -1.54 -4.95 13.07
N VAL A 113 -1.57 -3.63 13.24
CA VAL A 113 -2.45 -2.75 12.45
C VAL A 113 -2.05 -2.77 10.98
N LEU A 114 -0.75 -2.75 10.68
CA LEU A 114 -0.25 -2.87 9.31
C LEU A 114 -0.69 -4.20 8.68
N LYS A 115 -0.48 -5.33 9.35
CA LYS A 115 -0.79 -6.68 8.84
C LYS A 115 -2.28 -7.02 8.80
N SER A 116 -3.11 -6.39 9.63
CA SER A 116 -4.54 -6.75 9.76
C SER A 116 -5.52 -5.71 9.21
N LYS A 117 -5.09 -4.46 8.98
CA LYS A 117 -5.97 -3.37 8.52
C LYS A 117 -5.51 -2.68 7.23
N ILE A 118 -4.20 -2.59 7.01
CA ILE A 118 -3.61 -1.80 5.91
C ILE A 118 -3.15 -2.71 4.77
N LEU A 119 -2.30 -3.69 5.06
CA LEU A 119 -1.62 -4.54 4.09
C LEU A 119 -2.35 -5.87 3.95
N ILE A 120 -3.67 -5.83 3.78
CA ILE A 120 -4.50 -7.02 3.59
C ILE A 120 -5.19 -6.99 2.25
N GLU A 121 -5.29 -8.14 1.61
CA GLU A 121 -6.11 -8.31 0.42
C GLU A 121 -7.58 -8.05 0.77
N LYS A 122 -8.21 -7.13 0.03
CA LYS A 122 -9.64 -6.82 0.16
C LYS A 122 -10.34 -7.02 -1.17
N LYS A 123 -11.65 -7.20 -1.10
CA LYS A 123 -12.54 -7.13 -2.26
C LYS A 123 -13.08 -5.71 -2.37
N CYS A 124 -13.18 -5.24 -3.60
CA CYS A 124 -13.85 -4.00 -3.97
C CYS A 124 -14.67 -4.28 -5.23
N ASP A 125 -15.82 -3.63 -5.37
CA ASP A 125 -16.75 -3.86 -6.48
C ASP A 125 -16.26 -3.27 -7.81
N PHE A 126 -15.14 -2.54 -7.76
CA PHE A 126 -14.48 -1.92 -8.90
C PHE A 126 -13.11 -2.57 -9.11
N ASP A 127 -13.06 -3.63 -9.90
CA ASP A 127 -11.80 -4.15 -10.48
C ASP A 127 -11.32 -3.29 -11.67
N GLN A 128 -12.01 -2.18 -11.99
CA GLN A 128 -11.53 -1.25 -12.99
C GLN A 128 -10.37 -0.43 -12.43
N ASP A 129 -9.23 -0.56 -13.10
CA ASP A 129 -8.11 0.38 -13.04
C ASP A 129 -8.67 1.79 -13.21
N MET A 130 -8.96 2.48 -12.11
CA MET A 130 -9.20 3.92 -12.16
C MET A 130 -7.89 4.53 -12.63
N ILE A 131 -7.79 4.74 -13.95
CA ILE A 131 -6.65 5.42 -14.55
C ILE A 131 -6.61 6.78 -13.88
N PRO A 132 -5.56 7.06 -13.10
CA PRO A 132 -5.50 8.32 -12.40
C PRO A 132 -5.47 9.45 -13.43
N SER A 133 -6.27 10.49 -13.24
CA SER A 133 -6.33 11.64 -14.16
C SER A 133 -5.00 12.41 -14.25
N VAL A 134 -4.08 12.15 -13.32
CA VAL A 134 -2.74 12.74 -13.25
C VAL A 134 -1.73 11.62 -13.02
N ALA A 135 -0.57 11.66 -13.67
CA ALA A 135 0.50 10.71 -13.41
C ALA A 135 0.90 10.74 -11.91
N PRO A 136 1.01 9.58 -11.25
CA PRO A 136 1.29 9.55 -9.83
C PRO A 136 2.68 10.11 -9.52
N LEU A 137 2.82 10.76 -8.37
CA LEU A 137 4.13 11.14 -7.84
C LEU A 137 4.39 10.34 -6.57
N TYR A 138 5.13 9.24 -6.72
CA TYR A 138 5.45 8.34 -5.62
C TYR A 138 6.50 8.97 -4.71
N THR A 139 6.06 9.70 -3.69
CA THR A 139 6.94 10.36 -2.71
C THR A 139 7.10 9.56 -1.41
N ASP A 140 6.29 8.52 -1.22
CA ASP A 140 6.27 7.70 -0.02
C ASP A 140 6.70 6.29 -0.40
N VAL A 141 7.78 5.81 0.22
CA VAL A 141 8.32 4.47 -0.03
C VAL A 141 8.40 3.69 1.28
N PHE A 142 7.81 2.50 1.29
CA PHE A 142 7.91 1.55 2.39
C PHE A 142 8.78 0.38 1.97
N ILE A 143 9.71 0.00 2.82
CA ILE A 143 10.56 -1.18 2.67
C ILE A 143 10.20 -2.13 3.80
N PHE A 144 9.74 -3.33 3.42
CA PHE A 144 9.38 -4.40 4.33
C PHE A 144 10.51 -5.41 4.34
N SER A 145 10.98 -5.78 5.53
CA SER A 145 12.03 -6.79 5.69
C SER A 145 11.60 -7.89 6.65
N LYS A 146 12.15 -9.08 6.42
CA LYS A 146 12.11 -10.22 7.34
C LYS A 146 13.50 -10.82 7.42
N ASN A 147 14.01 -11.06 8.63
CA ASN A 147 15.36 -11.58 8.86
C ASN A 147 16.43 -10.81 8.05
N ASN A 148 16.36 -9.47 8.07
CA ASN A 148 17.24 -8.55 7.33
C ASN A 148 17.22 -8.65 5.79
N LYS A 149 16.28 -9.38 5.20
CA LYS A 149 16.08 -9.41 3.74
C LYS A 149 14.87 -8.56 3.34
N ILE A 150 14.98 -7.78 2.27
CA ILE A 150 13.86 -7.03 1.72
C ILE A 150 12.90 -8.01 1.06
N ILE A 151 11.69 -8.11 1.61
CA ILE A 151 10.62 -8.99 1.12
C ILE A 151 9.52 -8.22 0.41
N GLY A 152 9.47 -6.91 0.59
CA GLY A 152 8.43 -6.08 0.00
C GLY A 152 8.85 -4.63 -0.17
N ILE A 153 8.36 -4.01 -1.23
CA ILE A 153 8.47 -2.57 -1.45
C ILE A 153 7.07 -2.05 -1.77
N ALA A 154 6.67 -0.96 -1.13
CA ALA A 154 5.48 -0.21 -1.55
C ALA A 154 5.86 1.23 -1.90
N LYS A 155 5.41 1.70 -3.07
CA LYS A 155 5.49 3.10 -3.47
C LYS A 155 4.09 3.68 -3.45
N LEU A 156 3.86 4.77 -2.71
CA LEU A 156 2.56 5.41 -2.60
C LEU A 156 2.64 6.89 -3.03
N ASN A 157 1.58 7.37 -3.65
CA ASN A 157 1.33 8.79 -3.82
C ASN A 157 0.40 9.29 -2.71
N SER A 158 0.95 9.72 -1.57
CA SER A 158 0.11 10.27 -0.48
C SER A 158 -0.41 11.68 -0.74
N MET A 159 0.07 12.37 -1.77
CA MET A 159 -0.20 13.79 -2.05
C MET A 159 -1.27 14.00 -3.13
N GLY A 160 -1.77 12.95 -3.78
CA GLY A 160 -2.68 13.09 -4.90
C GLY A 160 -3.68 11.94 -5.05
N ASN A 161 -3.73 11.38 -6.26
CA ASN A 161 -4.67 10.40 -6.77
C ASN A 161 -4.67 8.99 -6.13
N PHE A 162 -4.01 8.81 -4.98
CA PHE A 162 -3.89 7.53 -4.27
C PHE A 162 -3.33 6.35 -5.09
N SER A 163 -2.52 6.61 -6.11
CA SER A 163 -1.86 5.50 -6.79
C SER A 163 -0.82 4.83 -5.90
N HIS A 164 -0.68 3.53 -6.09
CA HIS A 164 0.25 2.69 -5.36
C HIS A 164 0.89 1.64 -6.27
N VAL A 165 2.05 1.18 -5.83
CA VAL A 165 2.76 0.03 -6.39
C VAL A 165 3.19 -0.82 -5.22
N PHE A 166 2.96 -2.13 -5.29
CA PHE A 166 3.42 -3.10 -4.31
C PHE A 166 4.23 -4.18 -5.04
N VAL A 167 5.38 -4.53 -4.48
CA VAL A 167 6.36 -5.45 -5.07
C VAL A 167 6.75 -6.50 -4.04
N GLY A 168 6.89 -7.74 -4.46
CA GLY A 168 7.20 -8.87 -3.56
C GLY A 168 5.96 -9.50 -2.93
N THR A 169 4.77 -9.26 -3.48
CA THR A 169 3.52 -9.90 -3.06
C THR A 169 2.74 -10.41 -4.26
N ASN A 170 2.06 -11.54 -4.09
CA ASN A 170 1.11 -12.09 -5.06
C ASN A 170 -0.34 -11.75 -4.70
N MET A 171 -0.56 -10.96 -3.65
CA MET A 171 -1.89 -10.56 -3.21
C MET A 171 -2.46 -9.50 -4.14
N ARG A 172 -3.78 -9.47 -4.32
CA ARG A 172 -4.41 -8.38 -5.06
C ARG A 172 -4.29 -7.08 -4.28
N THR A 173 -3.58 -6.13 -4.87
CA THR A 173 -3.37 -4.79 -4.29
C THR A 173 -4.21 -3.70 -4.93
N THR A 174 -4.96 -3.98 -6.00
CA THR A 174 -5.75 -2.98 -6.75
C THR A 174 -6.74 -2.22 -5.88
N CYS A 175 -7.35 -2.88 -4.89
CA CYS A 175 -8.29 -2.27 -3.93
C CYS A 175 -7.61 -1.48 -2.78
N PHE A 176 -6.28 -1.41 -2.72
CA PHE A 176 -5.58 -0.70 -1.64
C PHE A 176 -5.96 0.79 -1.63
N GLY A 177 -6.24 1.33 -0.45
CA GLY A 177 -6.60 2.73 -0.26
C GLY A 177 -8.10 3.01 -0.37
N GLN A 178 -8.91 2.06 -0.84
CA GLN A 178 -10.37 2.23 -1.01
C GLN A 178 -11.18 1.93 0.26
N ASN A 179 -10.58 1.32 1.29
CA ASN A 179 -11.28 0.87 2.50
C ASN A 179 -10.66 1.47 3.77
N GLY A 180 -10.20 2.73 3.68
CA GLY A 180 -9.68 3.50 4.81
C GLY A 180 -8.24 3.20 5.23
N GLU A 181 -7.49 2.38 4.48
CA GLU A 181 -6.09 2.05 4.75
C GLU A 181 -5.23 3.30 4.91
N MET A 182 -5.44 4.29 4.05
CA MET A 182 -4.70 5.55 4.08
C MET A 182 -4.94 6.35 5.36
N ASN A 183 -6.12 6.25 5.97
CA ASN A 183 -6.41 6.92 7.24
C ASN A 183 -5.64 6.26 8.39
N TYR A 184 -5.58 4.93 8.42
CA TYR A 184 -4.74 4.23 9.39
C TYR A 184 -3.26 4.54 9.18
N LEU A 185 -2.79 4.53 7.92
CA LEU A 185 -1.41 4.84 7.60
C LEU A 185 -1.03 6.26 8.01
N LYS A 186 -1.87 7.26 7.69
CA LYS A 186 -1.68 8.65 8.13
C LYS A 186 -1.60 8.77 9.65
N LYS A 187 -2.43 8.06 10.40
CA LYS A 187 -2.35 8.05 11.87
C LYS A 187 -1.00 7.53 12.35
N ILE A 188 -0.54 6.40 11.83
CA ILE A 188 0.77 5.81 12.18
C ILE A 188 1.92 6.79 11.89
N LEU A 189 1.87 7.48 10.75
CA LEU A 189 2.91 8.44 10.35
C LEU A 189 2.84 9.77 11.10
N ASN A 190 1.65 10.29 11.40
CA ASN A 190 1.45 11.56 12.10
C ASN A 190 1.77 11.44 13.59
N THR A 191 1.57 10.29 14.22
CA THR A 191 2.07 10.06 15.60
C THR A 191 3.60 10.20 15.69
N LYS A 192 4.31 10.18 14.55
CA LYS A 192 5.76 10.39 14.46
C LYS A 192 6.16 11.76 13.91
N SER A 193 5.22 12.59 13.44
CA SER A 193 5.54 13.83 12.71
C SER A 193 5.95 15.01 13.60
N PHE A 194 6.12 14.82 14.92
CA PHE A 194 6.56 15.87 15.87
C PHE A 194 7.73 15.46 16.77
N LEU A 195 8.59 14.55 16.32
CA LEU A 195 9.94 14.40 16.90
C LEU A 195 10.95 15.05 15.97
N LYS A 196 10.90 16.38 15.92
CA LYS A 196 11.99 17.25 15.46
C LYS A 196 12.07 18.44 16.40
#